data_AF-A0A971CMP1-F1
#
_entry.id   AF-A0A971CMP1-F1
#
_cell.length_a   1.000
_cell.length_b   1.000
_cell.length_c   1.000
_cell.angle_alpha   90.00
_cell.angle_beta   90.00
_cell.angle_gamma   90.00
#
_symmetry.space_group_name_H-M   'P 1'
#
loop_
_entity.id
_entity.type
_entity.pdbx_description
1 polymer ?
#
loop_
_entity_poly.entity_id
_entity_poly.type
_entity_poly.pdbx_seq_one_letter_code
_entity_poly.pdbx_strand_id
1 'polypeptide(L)'
;MEQRSDITAGPRQELTEVRVKGKNRLLPSLKIRDRTVVFSNGWPRLASVKDEDFIQGEPVDDPAAFVAAIKRCRYGADIFTFAQKFPDTRPKHAFRMEWDNVAAIPLTSYQHWLEEQITGNMRKILRRSSRRGISVGQVDFTDEFVRGVVEIYNESPVRQNRSFWHYGKTFDTIKLETGTYLERSVFLGAFFEGNLVGFIKLVFVDRIARLMQIVSMISHSDKMPTNALIAKAVEISADRGCTHLTYGKYIYGKMGYTSLTEFKVRNGFERFLLPRYYLPLTVAGEMAIKLRMHRGIKELMPGKMMRLMASVRAGYIIRKSGRNGKRRDQECS
;
A
#
# COMPACT_ATOMS: atom_id res chain seq x y z
N MET A 1 -33.45 -41.06 31.41
CA MET A 1 -32.41 -40.36 32.19
C MET A 1 -31.09 -40.87 31.68
N GLU A 2 -30.15 -40.10 31.14
CA GLU A 2 -29.91 -38.67 31.26
C GLU A 2 -29.12 -38.24 30.02
N GLN A 3 -29.62 -37.23 29.30
CA GLN A 3 -28.81 -36.41 28.40
C GLN A 3 -27.96 -35.48 29.26
N ARG A 4 -26.63 -35.53 29.13
CA ARG A 4 -25.67 -34.46 29.47
C ARG A 4 -24.43 -34.71 28.61
N SER A 5 -23.83 -33.77 27.90
CA SER A 5 -24.09 -32.35 27.68
C SER A 5 -23.13 -31.98 26.56
N ASP A 6 -23.66 -31.52 25.42
CA ASP A 6 -22.87 -30.89 24.38
C ASP A 6 -22.14 -29.69 24.98
N ILE A 7 -20.81 -29.79 25.04
CA ILE A 7 -19.95 -28.64 25.28
C ILE A 7 -20.07 -27.77 24.03
N THR A 8 -20.93 -26.75 24.09
CA THR A 8 -21.04 -25.70 23.09
C THR A 8 -19.66 -25.08 22.83
N ALA A 9 -19.04 -25.49 21.72
CA ALA A 9 -17.93 -24.78 21.13
C ALA A 9 -18.42 -23.36 20.78
N GLY A 10 -17.81 -22.34 21.38
CA GLY A 10 -18.05 -20.95 20.99
C GLY A 10 -17.81 -20.74 19.48
N PRO A 11 -18.40 -19.70 18.87
CA PRO A 11 -18.31 -19.51 17.42
C PRO A 11 -16.85 -19.51 16.98
N ARG A 12 -16.50 -20.42 16.04
CA ARG A 12 -15.16 -20.53 15.46
C ARG A 12 -14.72 -19.15 15.02
N GLN A 13 -13.56 -18.69 15.52
CA GLN A 13 -12.99 -17.43 15.10
C GLN A 13 -12.63 -17.53 13.61
N GLU A 14 -13.30 -16.75 12.77
CA GLU A 14 -12.89 -16.63 11.37
C GLU A 14 -11.55 -15.91 11.33
N LEU A 15 -10.54 -16.57 10.76
CA LEU A 15 -9.23 -15.97 10.54
C LEU A 15 -9.15 -15.51 9.09
N THR A 16 -8.81 -14.24 8.89
CA THR A 16 -8.54 -13.70 7.57
C THR A 16 -7.05 -13.42 7.42
N GLU A 17 -6.50 -13.86 6.29
CA GLU A 17 -5.15 -13.50 5.89
C GLU A 17 -5.09 -12.02 5.52
N VAL A 18 -4.23 -11.29 6.24
CA VAL A 18 -3.90 -9.89 6.01
C VAL A 18 -2.40 -9.78 5.77
N ARG A 19 -2.02 -8.99 4.76
CA ARG A 19 -0.61 -8.81 4.43
C ARG A 19 -0.07 -7.53 5.04
N VAL A 20 0.91 -7.67 5.94
CA VAL A 20 1.60 -6.54 6.57
C VAL A 20 3.06 -6.57 6.18
N LYS A 21 3.50 -5.61 5.35
CA LYS A 21 4.90 -5.49 4.86
C LYS A 21 5.41 -6.78 4.22
N GLY A 22 4.63 -7.33 3.29
CA GLY A 22 4.98 -8.55 2.56
C GLY A 22 4.93 -9.84 3.37
N LYS A 23 4.51 -9.81 4.63
CA LYS A 23 4.28 -11.02 5.43
C LYS A 23 2.79 -11.25 5.59
N ASN A 24 2.36 -12.47 5.31
CA ASN A 24 1.01 -12.91 5.59
C ASN A 24 0.86 -13.10 7.10
N ARG A 25 -0.23 -12.57 7.64
CA ARG A 25 -0.62 -12.75 9.03
C ARG A 25 -2.07 -13.14 9.06
N LEU A 26 -2.40 -14.15 9.85
CA LEU A 26 -3.78 -14.46 10.18
C LEU A 26 -4.22 -13.54 11.31
N LEU A 27 -5.24 -12.74 11.04
CA LEU A 27 -5.90 -11.92 12.05
C LEU A 27 -7.32 -12.45 12.26
N PRO A 28 -7.85 -12.40 13.49
CA PRO A 28 -9.28 -12.58 13.69
C PRO A 28 -10.04 -11.61 12.79
N SER A 29 -11.18 -12.06 12.32
CA SER A 29 -12.01 -11.32 11.38
C SER A 29 -13.49 -11.58 11.61
N LEU A 30 -14.29 -10.62 11.18
CA LEU A 30 -15.74 -10.67 11.23
C LEU A 30 -16.27 -10.17 9.89
N LYS A 31 -17.12 -10.97 9.24
CA LYS A 31 -17.91 -10.49 8.11
C LYS A 31 -19.08 -9.67 8.62
N ILE A 32 -19.15 -8.42 8.16
CA ILE A 32 -20.28 -7.52 8.40
C ILE A 32 -20.78 -7.12 7.02
N ARG A 33 -21.97 -7.59 6.64
CA ARG A 33 -22.50 -7.47 5.28
C ARG A 33 -21.50 -8.07 4.27
N ASP A 34 -21.08 -7.31 3.26
CA ASP A 34 -20.11 -7.65 2.23
C ASP A 34 -18.68 -7.15 2.56
N ARG A 35 -18.43 -6.75 3.82
CA ARG A 35 -17.14 -6.26 4.29
C ARG A 35 -16.52 -7.23 5.27
N THR A 36 -15.20 -7.40 5.16
CA THR A 36 -14.41 -8.13 6.16
C THR A 36 -13.74 -7.15 7.08
N VAL A 37 -14.12 -7.16 8.36
CA VAL A 37 -13.44 -6.40 9.42
C VAL A 37 -12.38 -7.29 10.05
N VAL A 38 -11.17 -6.77 10.20
CA VAL A 38 -10.03 -7.47 10.79
C VAL A 38 -9.62 -6.83 12.10
N PHE A 39 -9.14 -7.65 13.03
CA PHE A 39 -8.80 -7.25 14.39
C PHE A 39 -7.29 -7.28 14.58
N SER A 40 -6.69 -6.16 14.94
CA SER A 40 -5.25 -6.07 15.16
C SER A 40 -4.83 -6.82 16.43
N ASN A 41 -3.54 -7.17 16.50
CA ASN A 41 -2.94 -7.64 17.74
C ASN A 41 -2.41 -6.45 18.56
N GLY A 42 -2.30 -6.63 19.88
CA GLY A 42 -1.80 -5.60 20.81
C GLY A 42 -2.88 -4.65 21.34
N TRP A 43 -2.44 -3.66 22.11
CA TRP A 43 -3.29 -2.65 22.74
C TRP A 43 -2.90 -1.22 22.28
N PRO A 44 -3.86 -0.33 22.00
CA PRO A 44 -5.30 -0.61 21.89
C PRO A 44 -5.60 -1.55 20.71
N ARG A 45 -6.56 -2.47 20.89
CA ARG A 45 -6.95 -3.40 19.82
C ARG A 45 -7.84 -2.68 18.81
N LEU A 46 -7.40 -2.60 17.56
CA LEU A 46 -8.12 -1.93 16.48
C LEU A 46 -8.93 -2.93 15.66
N ALA A 47 -10.18 -2.56 15.36
CA ALA A 47 -10.98 -3.15 14.30
C ALA A 47 -10.92 -2.22 13.08
N SER A 48 -10.62 -2.76 11.90
CA SER A 48 -10.55 -2.00 10.65
C SER A 48 -11.05 -2.83 9.48
N VAL A 49 -11.60 -2.17 8.45
CA VAL A 49 -12.00 -2.85 7.22
C VAL A 49 -10.75 -3.34 6.48
N LYS A 50 -10.73 -4.63 6.09
CA LYS A 50 -9.63 -5.21 5.31
C LYS A 50 -9.58 -4.56 3.93
N ASP A 51 -8.37 -4.24 3.48
CA ASP A 51 -8.11 -3.69 2.14
C ASP A 51 -9.03 -2.50 1.82
N GLU A 52 -9.31 -1.67 2.82
CA GLU A 52 -10.22 -0.51 2.77
C GLU A 52 -10.03 0.35 1.52
N ASP A 53 -8.78 0.52 1.10
CA ASP A 53 -8.39 1.28 -0.07
C ASP A 53 -8.84 0.65 -1.41
N PHE A 54 -9.04 -0.66 -1.45
CA PHE A 54 -9.36 -1.42 -2.66
C PHE A 54 -10.83 -1.85 -2.75
N ILE A 55 -11.68 -1.40 -1.82
CA ILE A 55 -13.11 -1.69 -1.82
C ILE A 55 -13.85 -0.75 -2.77
N GLN A 56 -14.73 -1.30 -3.61
CA GLN A 56 -15.65 -0.50 -4.44
C GLN A 56 -16.80 0.04 -3.59
N GLY A 57 -17.23 1.27 -3.89
CA GLY A 57 -18.18 2.00 -3.06
C GLY A 57 -17.63 2.44 -1.70
N GLU A 58 -18.54 2.77 -0.79
CA GLU A 58 -18.18 3.20 0.58
C GLU A 58 -17.69 1.99 1.40
N PRO A 59 -16.50 2.06 2.04
CA PRO A 59 -15.99 0.99 2.91
C PRO A 59 -16.88 0.74 4.13
N VAL A 60 -17.48 1.81 4.66
CA VAL A 60 -18.42 1.80 5.79
C VAL A 60 -19.57 2.75 5.46
N ASP A 61 -20.69 2.18 5.02
CA ASP A 61 -21.92 2.88 4.65
C ASP A 61 -22.77 3.26 5.88
N ASP A 62 -22.79 2.40 6.89
CA ASP A 62 -23.50 2.59 8.16
C ASP A 62 -22.57 2.32 9.34
N PRO A 63 -21.86 3.35 9.83
CA PRO A 63 -20.93 3.20 10.95
C PRO A 63 -21.59 2.65 12.22
N ALA A 64 -22.88 2.95 12.46
CA ALA A 64 -23.60 2.49 13.64
C ALA A 64 -23.83 0.97 13.60
N ALA A 65 -24.24 0.43 12.43
CA ALA A 65 -24.39 -1.01 12.25
C ALA A 65 -23.06 -1.76 12.43
N PHE A 66 -21.95 -1.21 11.92
CA PHE A 66 -20.62 -1.79 12.12
C PHE A 66 -20.24 -1.83 13.60
N VAL A 67 -20.42 -0.72 14.32
CA VAL A 67 -20.16 -0.68 15.77
C VAL A 67 -21.01 -1.70 16.52
N ALA A 68 -22.31 -1.80 16.21
CA ALA A 68 -23.20 -2.76 16.85
C ALA A 68 -22.76 -4.21 16.60
N ALA A 69 -22.43 -4.55 15.35
CA ALA A 69 -21.94 -5.89 14.98
C ALA A 69 -20.61 -6.22 15.66
N ILE A 70 -19.65 -5.28 15.68
CA ILE A 70 -18.35 -5.48 16.33
C ILE A 70 -18.52 -5.66 17.84
N LYS A 71 -19.37 -4.87 18.50
CA LYS A 71 -19.63 -4.99 19.95
C LYS A 71 -20.29 -6.31 20.32
N ARG A 72 -21.13 -6.88 19.44
CA ARG A 72 -21.72 -8.21 19.63
C ARG A 72 -20.69 -9.32 19.51
N CYS A 73 -19.65 -9.13 18.69
CA CYS A 73 -18.57 -10.09 18.58
C CYS A 73 -17.65 -9.97 19.80
N ARG A 74 -17.34 -11.11 20.45
CA ARG A 74 -16.49 -11.15 21.65
C ARG A 74 -14.99 -11.06 21.32
N TYR A 75 -14.59 -10.49 20.17
CA TYR A 75 -13.18 -10.39 19.74
C TYR A 75 -12.41 -9.25 20.43
N GLY A 76 -13.09 -8.43 21.25
CA GLY A 76 -12.44 -7.53 22.23
C GLY A 76 -11.72 -6.34 21.62
N ALA A 77 -12.26 -5.74 20.55
CA ALA A 77 -11.70 -4.50 19.99
C ALA A 77 -12.01 -3.30 20.90
N ASP A 78 -11.02 -2.42 21.06
CA ASP A 78 -11.16 -1.17 21.80
C ASP A 78 -11.66 -0.03 20.90
N ILE A 79 -11.23 -0.01 19.64
CA ILE A 79 -11.48 1.07 18.70
C ILE A 79 -11.84 0.50 17.34
N PHE A 80 -12.89 1.01 16.71
CA PHE A 80 -13.18 0.80 15.29
C PHE A 80 -12.68 2.01 14.49
N THR A 81 -12.00 1.78 13.37
CA THR A 81 -11.50 2.85 12.50
C THR A 81 -11.71 2.56 11.03
N PHE A 82 -12.03 3.62 10.30
CA PHE A 82 -12.16 3.63 8.85
C PHE A 82 -11.85 5.05 8.32
N ALA A 83 -11.32 5.13 7.12
CA ALA A 83 -11.18 6.35 6.33
C ALA A 83 -12.41 6.57 5.46
N GLN A 84 -12.78 7.83 5.30
CA GLN A 84 -13.75 8.22 4.29
C GLN A 84 -13.21 7.90 2.90
N LYS A 85 -14.10 7.44 2.01
CA LYS A 85 -13.76 7.09 0.64
C LYS A 85 -13.27 8.32 -0.14
N PHE A 86 -12.03 8.24 -0.63
CA PHE A 86 -11.51 9.18 -1.62
C PHE A 86 -12.34 9.07 -2.92
N PRO A 87 -12.68 10.19 -3.62
CA PRO A 87 -12.13 11.54 -3.51
C PRO A 87 -12.87 12.48 -2.56
N ASP A 88 -13.83 12.01 -1.77
CA ASP A 88 -14.56 12.89 -0.85
C ASP A 88 -13.68 13.28 0.34
N THR A 89 -13.34 14.56 0.43
CA THR A 89 -12.48 15.14 1.47
C THR A 89 -13.25 15.88 2.55
N ARG A 90 -14.56 16.08 2.39
CA ARG A 90 -15.41 16.79 3.36
C ARG A 90 -15.94 15.81 4.40
N PRO A 91 -15.73 16.02 5.71
CA PRO A 91 -16.21 15.08 6.73
C PRO A 91 -17.72 14.84 6.64
N LYS A 92 -18.14 13.59 6.42
CA LYS A 92 -19.56 13.20 6.37
C LYS A 92 -20.16 12.82 7.73
N HIS A 93 -19.33 12.35 8.66
CA HIS A 93 -19.80 11.85 9.95
C HIS A 93 -19.37 12.76 11.10
N ALA A 94 -20.27 12.94 12.08
CA ALA A 94 -20.02 13.66 13.33
C ALA A 94 -19.27 12.80 14.38
N PHE A 95 -18.30 11.98 13.93
CA PHE A 95 -17.44 11.22 14.82
C PHE A 95 -16.09 11.91 14.99
N ARG A 96 -15.37 11.56 16.07
CA ARG A 96 -13.99 11.99 16.24
C ARG A 96 -13.16 11.48 15.07
N MET A 97 -12.51 12.41 14.38
CA MET A 97 -11.69 12.13 13.22
C MET A 97 -10.29 12.69 13.38
N GLU A 98 -9.36 12.12 12.60
CA GLU A 98 -8.05 12.68 12.36
C GLU A 98 -7.82 12.78 10.85
N TRP A 99 -7.03 13.76 10.42
CA TRP A 99 -6.67 13.91 9.02
C TRP A 99 -5.63 12.87 8.62
N ASP A 100 -6.02 11.94 7.75
CA ASP A 100 -5.10 11.12 6.99
C ASP A 100 -4.77 11.80 5.65
N ASN A 101 -3.93 11.18 4.83
CA ASN A 101 -3.53 11.74 3.55
C ASN A 101 -3.31 10.69 2.47
N VAL A 102 -3.60 11.07 1.23
CA VAL A 102 -3.32 10.30 0.02
C VAL A 102 -2.55 11.17 -0.98
N ALA A 103 -1.65 10.54 -1.72
CA ALA A 103 -1.04 11.15 -2.89
C ALA A 103 -1.88 10.84 -4.12
N ALA A 104 -2.39 11.87 -4.80
CA ALA A 104 -3.21 11.68 -5.98
C ALA A 104 -2.86 12.68 -7.09
N ILE A 105 -2.99 12.25 -8.33
CA ILE A 105 -3.01 13.11 -9.52
C ILE A 105 -4.47 13.25 -9.94
N PRO A 106 -5.07 14.46 -9.92
CA PRO A 106 -6.34 14.71 -10.60
C PRO A 106 -6.18 14.49 -12.10
N LEU A 107 -7.07 13.70 -12.70
CA LEU A 107 -6.99 13.30 -14.10
C LEU A 107 -8.13 13.92 -14.91
N THR A 108 -7.74 14.57 -16.00
CA THR A 108 -8.64 15.06 -17.06
C THR A 108 -8.22 14.47 -18.41
N SER A 109 -6.93 14.61 -18.76
CA SER A 109 -6.29 13.97 -19.92
C SER A 109 -4.80 13.76 -19.66
N TYR A 110 -4.15 12.90 -20.47
CA TYR A 110 -2.69 12.78 -20.45
C TYR A 110 -1.99 14.11 -20.78
N GLN A 111 -2.54 14.87 -21.73
CA GLN A 111 -1.94 16.12 -22.19
C GLN A 111 -1.94 17.18 -21.08
N HIS A 112 -3.07 17.33 -20.39
CA HIS A 112 -3.16 18.24 -19.24
C HIS A 112 -2.13 17.89 -18.16
N TRP A 113 -1.97 16.60 -17.84
CA TRP A 113 -0.92 16.18 -16.90
C TRP A 113 0.49 16.55 -17.40
N LEU A 114 0.76 16.26 -18.67
CA LEU A 114 2.07 16.47 -19.28
C LEU A 114 2.46 17.96 -19.31
N GLU A 115 1.51 18.83 -19.64
CA GLU A 115 1.75 20.26 -19.86
C GLU A 115 1.64 21.09 -18.59
N GLU A 116 0.61 20.83 -17.78
CA GLU A 116 0.20 21.69 -16.66
C GLU A 116 0.58 21.15 -15.28
N GLN A 117 0.58 19.83 -15.07
CA GLN A 117 0.77 19.25 -13.74
C GLN A 117 2.21 18.80 -13.46
N ILE A 118 3.07 18.69 -14.48
CA ILE A 118 4.48 18.37 -14.30
C ILE A 118 5.41 19.47 -14.81
N THR A 119 6.61 19.54 -14.23
CA THR A 119 7.60 20.55 -14.61
C THR A 119 8.27 20.23 -15.95
N GLY A 120 8.84 21.25 -16.60
CA GLY A 120 9.63 21.06 -17.82
C GLY A 120 10.83 20.11 -17.64
N ASN A 121 11.42 20.05 -16.44
CA ASN A 121 12.48 19.09 -16.11
C ASN A 121 11.95 17.65 -16.06
N MET A 122 10.74 17.44 -15.53
CA MET A 122 10.11 16.12 -15.53
C MET A 122 9.80 15.67 -16.97
N ARG A 123 9.29 16.56 -17.83
CA ARG A 123 9.11 16.26 -19.27
C ARG A 123 10.44 15.87 -19.95
N LYS A 124 11.56 16.53 -19.61
CA LYS A 124 12.91 16.15 -20.10
C LYS A 124 13.32 14.75 -19.62
N ILE A 125 12.99 14.36 -18.38
CA ILE A 125 13.24 13.02 -17.85
C ILE A 125 12.48 11.97 -18.66
N LEU A 126 11.20 12.21 -18.98
CA LEU A 126 10.41 11.28 -19.80
C LEU A 126 11.03 11.06 -21.18
N ARG A 127 11.37 12.14 -21.89
CA ARG A 127 12.06 12.06 -23.19
C ARG A 127 13.41 11.35 -23.08
N ARG A 128 14.16 11.58 -22.00
CA ARG A 128 15.44 10.93 -21.75
C ARG A 128 15.27 9.42 -21.54
N SER A 129 14.22 8.99 -20.85
CA SER A 129 13.94 7.57 -20.63
C SER A 129 13.77 6.82 -21.97
N SER A 130 12.92 7.35 -22.86
CA SER A 130 12.74 6.78 -24.20
C SER A 130 14.01 6.81 -25.04
N ARG A 131 14.76 7.94 -25.04
CA ARG A 131 16.06 8.03 -25.74
C ARG A 131 17.12 7.07 -25.20
N ARG A 132 16.97 6.60 -23.96
CA ARG A 132 17.84 5.58 -23.34
C ARG A 132 17.33 4.15 -23.56
N GLY A 133 16.41 3.95 -24.50
CA GLY A 133 15.94 2.62 -24.92
C GLY A 133 14.87 2.02 -24.03
N ILE A 134 14.26 2.78 -23.12
CA ILE A 134 13.10 2.29 -22.35
C ILE A 134 11.84 2.37 -23.21
N SER A 135 11.18 1.24 -23.40
CA SER A 135 9.81 1.15 -23.89
C SER A 135 8.86 0.79 -22.74
N VAL A 136 7.61 1.26 -22.80
CA VAL A 136 6.60 0.98 -21.78
C VAL A 136 5.28 0.62 -22.46
N GLY A 137 4.59 -0.39 -21.95
CA GLY A 137 3.31 -0.84 -22.48
C GLY A 137 2.48 -1.60 -21.44
N GLN A 138 1.21 -1.88 -21.80
CA GLN A 138 0.42 -2.86 -21.07
C GLN A 138 1.01 -4.25 -21.31
N VAL A 139 0.95 -5.10 -20.30
CA VAL A 139 1.43 -6.48 -20.34
C VAL A 139 0.40 -7.38 -19.69
N ASP A 140 0.19 -8.56 -20.26
CA ASP A 140 -0.74 -9.54 -19.72
C ASP A 140 -0.15 -10.24 -18.49
N PHE A 141 -1.03 -10.71 -17.61
CA PHE A 141 -0.63 -11.47 -16.42
C PHE A 141 -0.30 -12.92 -16.80
N THR A 142 0.87 -13.11 -17.42
CA THR A 142 1.41 -14.41 -17.85
C THR A 142 2.50 -14.91 -16.92
N ASP A 143 2.88 -16.18 -17.06
CA ASP A 143 3.97 -16.75 -16.27
C ASP A 143 5.32 -16.10 -16.60
N GLU A 144 5.59 -15.78 -17.87
CA GLU A 144 6.73 -14.96 -18.30
C GLU A 144 6.78 -13.60 -17.58
N PHE A 145 5.65 -12.88 -17.52
CA PHE A 145 5.60 -11.62 -16.79
C PHE A 145 5.92 -11.81 -15.30
N VAL A 146 5.34 -12.84 -14.66
CA VAL A 146 5.60 -13.14 -13.25
C VAL A 146 7.07 -13.53 -13.02
N ARG A 147 7.71 -14.26 -13.93
CA ARG A 147 9.15 -14.56 -13.86
C ARG A 147 9.98 -13.27 -13.89
N GLY A 148 9.65 -12.33 -14.78
CA GLY A 148 10.28 -11.01 -14.79
C GLY A 148 10.06 -10.23 -13.48
N VAL A 149 8.87 -10.30 -12.88
CA VAL A 149 8.60 -9.70 -11.56
C VAL A 149 9.46 -10.34 -10.47
N VAL A 150 9.63 -11.67 -10.50
CA VAL A 150 10.52 -12.41 -9.57
C VAL A 150 11.95 -11.92 -9.69
N GLU A 151 12.46 -11.75 -10.91
CA GLU A 151 13.82 -11.23 -11.16
C GLU A 151 13.98 -9.80 -10.61
N ILE A 152 13.05 -8.91 -10.93
CA ILE A 152 13.04 -7.53 -10.38
C ILE A 152 13.04 -7.56 -8.85
N TYR A 153 12.24 -8.43 -8.24
CA TYR A 153 12.16 -8.51 -6.80
C TYR A 153 13.43 -9.07 -6.14
N ASN A 154 14.12 -9.98 -6.82
CA ASN A 154 15.32 -10.64 -6.34
C ASN A 154 16.63 -9.94 -6.71
N GLU A 155 16.60 -8.81 -7.42
CA GLU A 155 17.81 -8.03 -7.73
C GLU A 155 18.58 -7.60 -6.46
N SER A 156 17.88 -7.21 -5.40
CA SER A 156 18.54 -6.78 -4.16
C SER A 156 17.70 -7.06 -2.91
N PRO A 157 18.32 -7.60 -1.83
CA PRO A 157 17.65 -7.77 -0.54
C PRO A 157 17.39 -6.44 0.17
N VAL A 158 17.96 -5.33 -0.33
CA VAL A 158 17.84 -4.00 0.25
C VAL A 158 17.39 -3.01 -0.83
N ARG A 159 16.27 -2.33 -0.58
CA ARG A 159 15.78 -1.24 -1.43
C ARG A 159 15.51 -0.01 -0.57
N GLN A 160 16.00 1.15 -1.01
CA GLN A 160 15.83 2.43 -0.28
C GLN A 160 16.24 2.34 1.19
N ASN A 161 17.40 1.74 1.46
CA ASN A 161 17.95 1.55 2.82
C ASN A 161 17.08 0.69 3.75
N ARG A 162 16.19 -0.13 3.21
CA ARG A 162 15.31 -1.04 3.95
C ARG A 162 15.40 -2.44 3.37
N SER A 163 15.29 -3.45 4.22
CA SER A 163 15.11 -4.82 3.77
C SER A 163 13.86 -4.90 2.88
N PHE A 164 14.03 -5.47 1.70
CA PHE A 164 12.98 -5.58 0.71
C PHE A 164 12.18 -6.86 0.94
N TRP A 165 10.90 -6.70 1.30
CA TRP A 165 10.09 -7.82 1.78
C TRP A 165 9.68 -8.82 0.69
N HIS A 166 9.83 -8.48 -0.59
CA HIS A 166 9.57 -9.42 -1.69
C HIS A 166 10.82 -10.23 -2.10
N TYR A 167 12.00 -9.89 -1.57
CA TYR A 167 13.22 -10.63 -1.86
C TYR A 167 13.18 -12.05 -1.29
N GLY A 168 13.63 -13.02 -2.08
CA GLY A 168 13.73 -14.44 -1.74
C GLY A 168 12.40 -15.19 -1.75
N LYS A 169 11.32 -14.59 -2.28
CA LYS A 169 10.02 -15.27 -2.40
C LYS A 169 10.01 -16.21 -3.62
N THR A 170 9.23 -17.29 -3.50
CA THR A 170 9.03 -18.24 -4.59
C THR A 170 8.16 -17.65 -5.69
N PHE A 171 8.28 -18.21 -6.90
CA PHE A 171 7.44 -17.88 -8.04
C PHE A 171 5.94 -17.98 -7.69
N ASP A 172 5.50 -19.12 -7.13
CA ASP A 172 4.09 -19.34 -6.79
C ASP A 172 3.57 -18.31 -5.79
N THR A 173 4.39 -17.95 -4.80
CA THR A 173 4.04 -16.89 -3.86
C THR A 173 3.84 -15.59 -4.62
N ILE A 174 4.82 -15.16 -5.42
CA ILE A 174 4.76 -13.89 -6.17
C ILE A 174 3.58 -13.89 -7.16
N LYS A 175 3.28 -15.01 -7.83
CA LYS A 175 2.11 -15.18 -8.70
C LYS A 175 0.82 -14.93 -7.94
N LEU A 176 0.63 -15.57 -6.78
CA LEU A 176 -0.53 -15.37 -5.92
C LEU A 176 -0.61 -13.92 -5.40
N GLU A 177 0.51 -13.32 -4.99
CA GLU A 177 0.52 -11.94 -4.47
C GLU A 177 0.15 -10.92 -5.54
N THR A 178 0.73 -11.09 -6.73
CA THR A 178 0.60 -10.18 -7.87
C THR A 178 -0.75 -10.37 -8.56
N GLY A 179 -1.33 -11.58 -8.51
CA GLY A 179 -2.65 -11.92 -9.06
C GLY A 179 -3.86 -11.51 -8.20
N THR A 180 -3.69 -10.68 -7.19
CA THR A 180 -4.84 -10.11 -6.45
C THR A 180 -5.63 -9.10 -7.31
N TYR A 181 -6.96 -9.08 -7.25
CA TYR A 181 -7.79 -8.11 -7.99
C TYR A 181 -7.63 -8.13 -9.53
N LEU A 182 -7.32 -9.29 -10.13
CA LEU A 182 -7.04 -9.39 -11.58
C LEU A 182 -8.18 -8.88 -12.45
N GLU A 183 -9.42 -9.10 -12.04
CA GLU A 183 -10.65 -8.70 -12.73
C GLU A 183 -10.74 -7.19 -12.99
N ARG A 184 -9.98 -6.40 -12.23
CA ARG A 184 -9.97 -4.94 -12.28
C ARG A 184 -8.57 -4.38 -12.15
N SER A 185 -7.57 -5.14 -12.59
CA SER A 185 -6.17 -4.71 -12.61
C SER A 185 -5.64 -4.57 -14.03
N VAL A 186 -4.65 -3.69 -14.17
CA VAL A 186 -3.78 -3.67 -15.34
C VAL A 186 -2.33 -3.65 -14.92
N PHE A 187 -1.52 -4.39 -15.66
CA PHE A 187 -0.08 -4.43 -15.49
C PHE A 187 0.58 -3.62 -16.61
N LEU A 188 1.55 -2.82 -16.22
CA LEU A 188 2.42 -2.08 -17.13
C LEU A 188 3.83 -2.60 -16.97
N GLY A 189 4.49 -2.89 -18.08
CA GLY A 189 5.90 -3.28 -18.11
C GLY A 189 6.77 -2.16 -18.69
N ALA A 190 7.95 -1.96 -18.10
CA ALA A 190 9.03 -1.20 -18.70
C ALA A 190 10.09 -2.18 -19.18
N PHE A 191 10.50 -2.03 -20.44
CA PHE A 191 11.42 -2.93 -21.10
C PHE A 191 12.67 -2.19 -21.58
N PHE A 192 13.81 -2.86 -21.49
CA PHE A 192 15.08 -2.42 -22.06
C PHE A 192 15.66 -3.61 -22.83
N GLU A 193 15.95 -3.42 -24.13
CA GLU A 193 16.44 -4.49 -25.01
C GLU A 193 15.54 -5.75 -24.97
N GLY A 194 14.22 -5.56 -24.87
CA GLY A 194 13.24 -6.65 -24.78
C GLY A 194 13.05 -7.25 -23.38
N ASN A 195 13.92 -6.96 -22.41
CA ASN A 195 13.86 -7.51 -21.06
C ASN A 195 13.03 -6.63 -20.11
N LEU A 196 12.23 -7.24 -19.23
CA LEU A 196 11.42 -6.52 -18.24
C LEU A 196 12.33 -5.95 -17.14
N VAL A 197 12.45 -4.62 -17.09
CA VAL A 197 13.28 -3.91 -16.11
C VAL A 197 12.47 -3.15 -15.06
N GLY A 198 11.14 -3.14 -15.18
CA GLY A 198 10.25 -2.54 -14.20
C GLY A 198 8.80 -2.82 -14.50
N PHE A 199 7.93 -2.63 -13.51
CA PHE A 199 6.50 -2.79 -13.70
C PHE A 199 5.67 -1.92 -12.75
N ILE A 200 4.43 -1.72 -13.14
CA ILE A 200 3.34 -1.20 -12.31
C ILE A 200 2.19 -2.20 -12.32
N LYS A 201 1.55 -2.36 -11.15
CA LYS A 201 0.19 -2.88 -11.06
C LYS A 201 -0.77 -1.77 -10.66
N LEU A 202 -1.72 -1.48 -11.55
CA LEU A 202 -2.87 -0.61 -11.31
C LEU A 202 -4.08 -1.45 -10.91
N VAL A 203 -4.81 -1.02 -9.89
CA VAL A 203 -6.12 -1.57 -9.51
C VAL A 203 -7.15 -0.47 -9.66
N PHE A 204 -8.22 -0.73 -10.42
CA PHE A 204 -9.33 0.21 -10.62
C PHE A 204 -10.40 0.00 -9.55
N VAL A 205 -10.73 1.09 -8.86
CA VAL A 205 -11.70 1.11 -7.77
C VAL A 205 -12.64 2.27 -8.04
N ASP A 206 -13.87 1.96 -8.44
CA ASP A 206 -14.83 2.95 -8.93
C ASP A 206 -14.19 3.78 -10.07
N ARG A 207 -14.13 5.11 -9.93
CA ARG A 207 -13.48 6.01 -10.91
C ARG A 207 -12.05 6.40 -10.51
N ILE A 208 -11.34 5.56 -9.76
CA ILE A 208 -9.98 5.83 -9.28
C ILE A 208 -9.04 4.70 -9.69
N ALA A 209 -7.92 5.05 -10.31
CA ALA A 209 -6.81 4.14 -10.51
C ALA A 209 -5.88 4.17 -9.29
N ARG A 210 -5.52 2.99 -8.75
CA ARG A 210 -4.65 2.88 -7.57
C ARG A 210 -3.37 2.14 -7.92
N LEU A 211 -2.22 2.79 -7.69
CA LEU A 211 -0.91 2.15 -7.79
C LEU A 211 -0.69 1.19 -6.63
N MET A 212 -0.93 -0.10 -6.88
CA MET A 212 -0.75 -1.15 -5.87
C MET A 212 0.73 -1.54 -5.74
N GLN A 213 1.41 -1.73 -6.87
CA GLN A 213 2.84 -2.04 -6.93
C GLN A 213 3.50 -1.17 -7.99
N ILE A 214 4.70 -0.68 -7.70
CA ILE A 214 5.55 0.07 -8.62
C ILE A 214 7.01 -0.20 -8.25
N VAL A 215 7.70 -0.96 -9.10
CA VAL A 215 9.10 -1.36 -8.84
C VAL A 215 9.86 -1.42 -10.16
N SER A 216 11.11 -0.98 -10.14
CA SER A 216 12.05 -1.13 -11.25
C SER A 216 13.40 -1.60 -10.74
N MET A 217 14.19 -2.19 -11.62
CA MET A 217 15.57 -2.59 -11.33
C MET A 217 16.42 -1.36 -10.99
N ILE A 218 17.28 -1.50 -9.98
CA ILE A 218 18.26 -0.51 -9.56
C ILE A 218 19.31 -0.32 -10.65
N SER A 219 19.74 -1.41 -11.29
CA SER A 219 20.72 -1.42 -12.39
C SER A 219 20.29 -0.56 -13.59
N HIS A 220 18.99 -0.36 -13.80
CA HIS A 220 18.43 0.46 -14.87
C HIS A 220 17.88 1.81 -14.37
N SER A 221 18.17 2.22 -13.13
CA SER A 221 17.67 3.47 -12.54
C SER A 221 18.14 4.72 -13.29
N ASP A 222 19.32 4.68 -13.92
CA ASP A 222 19.83 5.73 -14.79
C ASP A 222 18.90 5.98 -16.00
N LYS A 223 18.15 4.99 -16.44
CA LYS A 223 17.22 5.07 -17.58
C LYS A 223 15.82 5.52 -17.19
N MET A 224 15.59 5.77 -15.90
CA MET A 224 14.34 6.33 -15.36
C MET A 224 13.07 5.51 -15.69
N PRO A 225 13.08 4.17 -15.66
CA PRO A 225 11.94 3.33 -16.06
C PRO A 225 10.68 3.61 -15.24
N THR A 226 10.82 3.90 -13.94
CA THR A 226 9.70 4.20 -13.05
C THR A 226 8.94 5.47 -13.46
N ASN A 227 9.64 6.49 -13.96
CA ASN A 227 9.01 7.72 -14.45
C ASN A 227 8.22 7.46 -15.74
N ALA A 228 8.77 6.67 -16.66
CA ALA A 228 8.06 6.28 -17.88
C ALA A 228 6.81 5.43 -17.56
N LEU A 229 6.92 4.51 -16.59
CA LEU A 229 5.78 3.72 -16.10
C LEU A 229 4.66 4.60 -15.53
N ILE A 230 4.98 5.64 -14.75
CA ILE A 230 3.97 6.57 -14.23
C ILE A 230 3.30 7.34 -15.37
N ALA A 231 4.06 7.82 -16.35
CA ALA A 231 3.48 8.49 -17.51
C ALA A 231 2.45 7.59 -18.21
N LYS A 232 2.78 6.32 -18.45
CA LYS A 232 1.84 5.36 -19.06
C LYS A 232 0.65 5.04 -18.14
N ALA A 233 0.85 5.02 -16.82
CA ALA A 233 -0.23 4.85 -15.86
C ALA A 233 -1.21 6.03 -15.88
N VAL A 234 -0.73 7.26 -16.00
CA VAL A 234 -1.57 8.46 -16.15
C VAL A 234 -2.39 8.37 -17.44
N GLU A 235 -1.74 8.06 -18.57
CA GLU A 235 -2.37 7.91 -19.88
C GLU A 235 -3.56 6.93 -19.83
N ILE A 236 -3.30 5.67 -19.42
CA ILE A 236 -4.33 4.63 -19.36
C ILE A 236 -5.44 4.96 -18.36
N SER A 237 -5.09 5.60 -17.24
CA SER A 237 -6.09 5.97 -16.24
C SER A 237 -7.02 7.07 -16.75
N ALA A 238 -6.47 8.07 -17.45
CA ALA A 238 -7.23 9.14 -18.06
C ALA A 238 -8.12 8.62 -19.20
N ASP A 239 -7.59 7.78 -20.08
CA ASP A 239 -8.34 7.17 -21.20
C ASP A 239 -9.53 6.32 -20.71
N ARG A 240 -9.40 5.71 -19.53
CA ARG A 240 -10.49 4.98 -18.86
C ARG A 240 -11.47 5.86 -18.10
N GLY A 241 -11.35 7.18 -18.19
CA GLY A 241 -12.24 8.12 -17.50
C GLY A 241 -12.09 8.14 -15.97
N CYS A 242 -10.94 7.69 -15.45
CA CYS A 242 -10.65 7.82 -14.03
C CYS A 242 -10.53 9.30 -13.67
N THR A 243 -11.03 9.66 -12.50
CA THR A 243 -10.91 11.01 -11.95
C THR A 243 -9.55 11.26 -11.30
N HIS A 244 -8.90 10.19 -10.80
CA HIS A 244 -7.64 10.29 -10.09
C HIS A 244 -6.76 9.06 -10.26
N LEU A 245 -5.44 9.26 -10.25
CA LEU A 245 -4.43 8.22 -10.04
C LEU A 245 -3.84 8.38 -8.63
N THR A 246 -3.95 7.37 -7.78
CA THR A 246 -3.46 7.41 -6.39
C THR A 246 -2.19 6.59 -6.20
N TYR A 247 -1.30 7.07 -5.33
CA TYR A 247 -0.08 6.37 -4.93
C TYR A 247 0.10 6.36 -3.41
N GLY A 248 -0.72 5.58 -2.72
CA GLY A 248 -0.65 5.43 -1.25
C GLY A 248 -0.66 6.77 -0.50
N LYS A 249 -0.05 6.81 0.68
CA LYS A 249 0.02 8.04 1.49
C LYS A 249 1.02 9.04 0.92
N TYR A 250 0.69 10.31 0.95
CA TYR A 250 1.61 11.38 0.54
C TYR A 250 2.80 11.54 1.50
N ILE A 251 2.52 11.51 2.80
CA ILE A 251 3.50 11.51 3.90
C ILE A 251 3.26 10.29 4.79
N TYR A 252 4.35 9.59 5.11
CA TYR A 252 4.33 8.42 6.00
C TYR A 252 4.85 8.78 7.39
N GLY A 253 3.94 8.83 8.37
CA GLY A 253 4.25 9.14 9.76
C GLY A 253 4.96 10.49 9.93
N LYS A 254 5.79 10.61 10.97
CA LYS A 254 6.58 11.83 11.26
C LYS A 254 7.89 11.96 10.45
N MET A 255 8.08 11.15 9.41
CA MET A 255 9.31 11.21 8.60
C MET A 255 9.41 12.50 7.76
N GLY A 256 8.30 13.23 7.61
CA GLY A 256 8.25 14.50 6.89
C GLY A 256 8.46 14.31 5.39
N TYR A 257 9.04 15.32 4.75
CA TYR A 257 9.39 15.30 3.32
C TYR A 257 10.54 14.33 3.08
N THR A 258 10.32 13.34 2.21
CA THR A 258 11.30 12.30 1.87
C THR A 258 11.59 12.30 0.37
N SER A 259 12.60 11.54 -0.08
CA SER A 259 12.85 11.33 -1.52
C SER A 259 11.63 10.75 -2.25
N LEU A 260 10.82 9.92 -1.57
CA LEU A 260 9.57 9.42 -2.12
C LEU A 260 8.51 10.53 -2.26
N THR A 261 8.45 11.46 -1.31
CA THR A 261 7.56 12.63 -1.39
C THR A 261 7.98 13.53 -2.55
N GLU A 262 9.28 13.78 -2.70
CA GLU A 262 9.81 14.56 -3.81
C GLU A 262 9.55 13.89 -5.16
N PHE A 263 9.73 12.58 -5.24
CA PHE A 263 9.39 11.80 -6.42
C PHE A 263 7.91 11.94 -6.78
N LYS A 264 7.00 11.89 -5.80
CA LYS A 264 5.56 12.12 -5.99
C LYS A 264 5.28 13.51 -6.55
N VAL A 265 5.82 14.56 -5.90
CA VAL A 265 5.67 15.95 -6.35
C VAL A 265 6.14 16.12 -7.80
N ARG A 266 7.34 15.61 -8.13
CA ARG A 266 7.91 15.76 -9.47
C ARG A 266 7.06 15.11 -10.56
N ASN A 267 6.32 14.05 -10.25
CA ASN A 267 5.41 13.37 -11.18
C ASN A 267 3.97 13.93 -11.14
N GLY A 268 3.72 15.04 -10.43
CA GLY A 268 2.41 15.71 -10.40
C GLY A 268 1.46 15.18 -9.34
N PHE A 269 1.91 14.35 -8.40
CA PHE A 269 1.07 13.94 -7.28
C PHE A 269 0.94 15.08 -6.27
N GLU A 270 -0.29 15.35 -5.88
CA GLU A 270 -0.67 16.32 -4.87
C GLU A 270 -1.11 15.64 -3.57
N ARG A 271 -1.13 16.41 -2.49
CA ARG A 271 -1.58 15.93 -1.18
C ARG A 271 -3.06 16.22 -1.00
N PHE A 272 -3.85 15.16 -0.86
CA PHE A 272 -5.23 15.25 -0.42
C PHE A 272 -5.36 14.81 1.03
N LEU A 273 -6.17 15.54 1.81
CA LEU A 273 -6.50 15.19 3.18
C LEU A 273 -7.82 14.43 3.20
N LEU A 274 -7.85 13.35 3.98
CA LEU A 274 -9.04 12.51 4.11
C LEU A 274 -9.41 12.34 5.58
N PRO A 275 -10.71 12.45 5.93
CA PRO A 275 -11.20 12.10 7.25
C PRO A 275 -10.91 10.62 7.55
N ARG A 276 -10.22 10.32 8.65
CA ARG A 276 -10.19 8.99 9.26
C ARG A 276 -10.87 9.03 10.61
N TYR A 277 -11.92 8.25 10.75
CA TYR A 277 -12.74 8.18 11.94
C TYR A 277 -12.22 7.15 12.94
N TYR A 278 -12.37 7.46 14.22
CA TYR A 278 -12.02 6.59 15.34
C TYR A 278 -13.20 6.53 16.31
N LEU A 279 -13.88 5.39 16.34
CA LEU A 279 -15.07 5.16 17.14
C LEU A 279 -14.66 4.30 18.35
N PRO A 280 -14.77 4.81 19.59
CA PRO A 280 -14.49 4.01 20.77
C PRO A 280 -15.55 2.92 20.93
N LEU A 281 -15.10 1.67 21.07
CA LEU A 281 -15.96 0.52 21.37
C LEU A 281 -16.02 0.25 22.87
N THR A 282 -14.94 0.61 23.59
CA THR A 282 -14.78 0.45 25.05
C THR A 282 -14.33 1.77 25.69
N VAL A 283 -14.45 1.86 27.01
CA VAL A 283 -13.89 2.99 27.80
C VAL A 283 -12.37 3.10 27.61
N ALA A 284 -11.68 1.94 27.56
CA ALA A 284 -10.25 1.90 27.25
C ALA A 284 -9.95 2.46 25.86
N GLY A 285 -10.79 2.17 24.86
CA GLY A 285 -10.69 2.75 23.53
C GLY A 285 -10.87 4.26 23.52
N GLU A 286 -11.82 4.79 24.30
CA GLU A 286 -12.00 6.24 24.44
C GLU A 286 -10.76 6.92 25.03
N MET A 287 -10.18 6.34 26.07
CA MET A 287 -8.93 6.84 26.68
C MET A 287 -7.76 6.73 25.70
N ALA A 288 -7.64 5.62 24.98
CA ALA A 288 -6.59 5.43 23.98
C ALA A 288 -6.68 6.45 22.84
N ILE A 289 -7.89 6.84 22.42
CA ILE A 289 -8.12 7.92 21.44
C ILE A 289 -7.74 9.28 22.01
N LYS A 290 -8.16 9.59 23.25
CA LYS A 290 -7.83 10.86 23.93
C LYS A 290 -6.32 11.03 24.07
N LEU A 291 -5.61 9.95 24.43
CA LEU A 291 -4.15 9.90 24.61
C LEU A 291 -3.38 9.65 23.31
N ARG A 292 -4.06 9.49 22.16
CA ARG A 292 -3.48 9.20 20.84
C ARG A 292 -2.63 7.91 20.77
N MET A 293 -2.91 6.95 21.65
CA MET A 293 -2.19 5.67 21.70
C MET A 293 -2.49 4.78 20.49
N HIS A 294 -3.65 4.98 19.85
CA HIS A 294 -4.07 4.28 18.63
C HIS A 294 -3.18 4.54 17.41
N ARG A 295 -2.39 5.62 17.43
CA ARG A 295 -1.40 5.94 16.39
C ARG A 295 -0.14 5.05 16.46
N GLY A 296 0.02 4.30 17.53
CA GLY A 296 1.17 3.48 17.82
C GLY A 296 2.40 4.28 18.27
N ILE A 297 3.30 3.60 18.98
CA ILE A 297 4.48 4.20 19.64
C ILE A 297 5.37 5.00 18.66
N LYS A 298 5.44 4.57 17.39
CA LYS A 298 6.27 5.22 16.37
C LYS A 298 5.79 6.61 15.98
N GLU A 299 4.51 6.88 16.09
CA GLU A 299 3.96 8.20 15.80
C GLU A 299 4.01 9.14 17.01
N LEU A 300 4.17 8.62 18.22
CA LEU A 300 4.39 9.44 19.42
C LEU A 300 5.82 10.01 19.45
N MET A 301 6.81 9.29 18.93
CA MET A 301 8.21 9.73 18.94
C MET A 301 8.49 11.00 18.11
N PRO A 302 9.41 11.88 18.54
CA PRO A 302 9.86 13.03 17.76
C PRO A 302 10.48 12.63 16.41
N GLY A 303 10.24 13.42 15.36
CA GLY A 303 10.72 13.13 14.00
C GLY A 303 12.25 13.02 13.89
N LYS A 304 13.00 13.80 14.68
CA LYS A 304 14.48 13.72 14.73
C LYS A 304 14.97 12.34 15.19
N MET A 305 14.35 11.78 16.24
CA MET A 305 14.68 10.44 16.76
C MET A 305 14.32 9.35 15.76
N MET A 306 13.16 9.47 15.09
CA MET A 306 12.76 8.53 14.04
C MET A 306 13.75 8.50 12.87
N ARG A 307 14.26 9.66 12.45
CA ARG A 307 15.30 9.74 11.40
C ARG A 307 16.62 9.12 11.84
N LEU A 308 17.05 9.37 13.08
CA LEU A 308 18.27 8.77 13.64
C LEU A 308 18.18 7.24 13.72
N MET A 309 17.08 6.70 14.24
CA MET A 309 16.90 5.25 14.29
C MET A 309 16.82 4.64 12.88
N ALA A 310 16.21 5.35 11.93
CA ALA A 310 16.16 4.90 10.54
C ALA A 310 17.56 4.85 9.91
N SER A 311 18.45 5.81 10.18
CA SER A 311 19.82 5.82 9.65
C SER A 311 20.69 4.74 10.30
N VAL A 312 20.63 4.56 11.62
CA VAL A 312 21.33 3.48 12.33
C VAL A 312 20.89 2.11 11.79
N ARG A 313 19.57 1.92 11.63
CA ARG A 313 19.01 0.68 11.07
C ARG A 313 19.46 0.46 9.62
N ALA A 314 19.50 1.51 8.80
CA ALA A 314 19.99 1.43 7.43
C ALA A 314 21.45 0.94 7.40
N GLY A 315 22.33 1.54 8.20
CA GLY A 315 23.73 1.14 8.30
C GLY A 315 23.90 -0.31 8.76
N TYR A 316 23.11 -0.76 9.74
CA TYR A 316 23.10 -2.17 10.17
C TYR A 316 22.67 -3.12 9.04
N ILE A 317 21.57 -2.80 8.33
CA ILE A 317 21.05 -3.63 7.24
C ILE A 317 22.07 -3.73 6.10
N ILE A 318 22.71 -2.63 5.72
CA ILE A 318 23.73 -2.61 4.67
C ILE A 318 24.93 -3.48 5.08
N ARG A 319 25.44 -3.32 6.31
CA ARG A 319 26.55 -4.14 6.83
C ARG A 319 26.21 -5.63 6.89
N LYS A 320 24.99 -5.97 7.32
CA LYS A 320 24.52 -7.37 7.36
C LYS A 320 24.39 -7.96 5.96
N SER A 321 23.87 -7.19 5.01
CA SER A 321 23.68 -7.65 3.63
C SER A 321 25.02 -7.84 2.92
N GLY A 322 25.98 -6.94 3.12
CA GLY A 322 27.34 -7.09 2.60
C GLY A 322 28.11 -8.28 3.18
N ARG A 323 27.86 -8.64 4.45
CA ARG A 323 28.42 -9.86 5.06
C ARG A 323 27.79 -11.15 4.51
N ASN A 324 26.49 -11.14 4.22
CA ASN A 324 25.79 -12.28 3.66
C ASN A 324 26.05 -12.48 2.15
N GLY A 325 26.33 -11.42 1.39
CA GLY A 325 26.77 -11.53 0.00
C GLY A 325 28.11 -12.26 -0.12
N LYS A 326 29.12 -11.83 0.66
CA LYS A 326 30.45 -12.47 0.69
C LYS A 326 30.44 -13.95 1.07
N ARG A 327 29.49 -14.42 1.90
CA ARG A 327 29.37 -15.84 2.25
C ARG A 327 28.78 -16.69 1.11
N ARG A 328 27.86 -16.15 0.30
CA ARG A 328 27.28 -16.91 -0.83
C ARG A 328 28.24 -17.02 -2.00
N ASP A 329 29.02 -15.97 -2.27
CA ASP A 329 30.03 -16.01 -3.35
C ASP A 329 31.14 -17.03 -3.04
N GLN A 330 31.38 -17.35 -1.76
CA GLN A 330 32.32 -18.38 -1.30
C GLN A 330 31.74 -19.81 -1.29
N GLU A 331 30.42 -19.98 -1.28
CA GLU A 331 29.75 -21.29 -1.33
C GLU A 331 29.42 -21.75 -2.77
N CYS A 332 29.59 -20.87 -3.75
CA CYS A 332 29.45 -21.17 -5.18
C CYS A 332 30.78 -21.10 -5.98
N SER A 333 31.92 -21.00 -5.29
CA SER A 333 33.26 -21.08 -5.92
C SER A 333 33.87 -22.47 -5.76
#